data_AF-A0A7C0WPJ4-F1
#
_entry.id   AF-A0A7C0WPJ4-F1
#
_cell.length_a   1.000
_cell.length_b   1.000
_cell.length_c   1.000
_cell.angle_alpha   90.00
_cell.angle_beta   90.00
_cell.angle_gamma   90.00
#
_symmetry.space_group_name_H-M   'P 1'
#
loop_
_entity.id
_entity.type
_entity.pdbx_description
1 polymer ?
#
loop_
_entity_poly.entity_id
_entity_poly.type
_entity_poly.pdbx_seq_one_letter_code
_entity_poly.pdbx_strand_id
1 'polypeptide(L)' 'MHRFDELLKQLVEIESEDAELHHRESTLDDRTRIHDKLVAMRAQMADLRSELGLDTVPVTENDAATRHFQAHG' A
#
# COMPACT_ATOMS: atom_id res chain seq x y z
N MET A 1 12.09 -8.66 -10.00
CA MET A 1 12.42 -7.33 -9.45
C MET A 1 11.78 -6.20 -10.25
N HIS A 2 12.13 -5.97 -11.53
CA HIS A 2 11.55 -4.88 -12.34
C HIS A 2 10.02 -4.72 -12.29
N ARG A 3 9.27 -5.83 -12.40
CA ARG A 3 7.80 -5.83 -12.37
C ARG A 3 7.22 -5.37 -11.02
N PHE A 4 7.89 -5.65 -9.91
CA PHE A 4 7.44 -5.23 -8.58
C PHE A 4 7.68 -3.73 -8.36
N ASP A 5 8.84 -3.24 -8.79
CA ASP A 5 9.18 -1.82 -8.72
C ASP A 5 8.27 -0.96 -9.62
N GLU A 6 7.88 -1.49 -10.78
CA GLU A 6 6.90 -0.85 -11.67
C GLU A 6 5.51 -0.77 -11.04
N LEU A 7 5.05 -1.86 -10.40
CA LEU A 7 3.78 -1.86 -9.67
C LEU A 7 3.80 -0.86 -8.50
N LEU A 8 4.91 -0.76 -7.77
CA LEU A 8 5.08 0.21 -6.69
C LEU A 8 5.00 1.66 -7.19
N LYS A 9 5.67 1.97 -8.30
CA LYS A 9 5.58 3.30 -8.93
C LYS A 9 4.15 3.64 -9.33
N GLN A 10 3.47 2.72 -9.99
CA GLN A 10 2.08 2.94 -10.42
C GLN A 10 1.13 3.12 -9.22
N LEU A 11 1.36 2.40 -8.11
CA LEU A 11 0.54 2.57 -6.91
C LEU A 11 0.71 3.97 -6.30
N VAL A 12 1.95 4.44 -6.19
CA VAL A 12 2.25 5.79 -5.68
C VAL A 12 1.60 6.87 -6.56
N GLU A 13 1.64 6.70 -7.89
CA GLU A 13 0.97 7.62 -8.82
C GLU A 13 -0.54 7.66 -8.60
N ILE A 14 -1.20 6.51 -8.45
CA ILE A 14 -2.66 6.44 -8.28
C ILE A 14 -3.09 6.91 -6.88
N GLU A 15 -2.29 6.67 -5.84
CA GLU A 15 -2.56 7.23 -4.51
C GLU A 15 -2.43 8.77 -4.52
N SER A 16 -1.53 9.32 -5.32
CA SER A 16 -1.46 10.77 -5.55
C SER A 16 -2.65 11.30 -6.34
N GLU A 17 -3.11 10.58 -7.37
CA GLU A 17 -4.32 10.93 -8.14
C GLU A 17 -5.57 10.90 -7.26
N ASP A 18 -5.72 9.89 -6.39
CA ASP A 18 -6.81 9.78 -5.42
C ASP A 18 -6.82 10.97 -4.44
N ALA A 19 -5.65 11.34 -3.91
CA ALA A 19 -5.51 12.52 -3.06
C ALA A 19 -5.89 13.82 -3.78
N GLU A 20 -5.57 13.97 -5.07
CA GLU A 20 -6.00 15.12 -5.87
C GLU A 20 -7.50 15.10 -6.20
N LEU A 21 -8.12 13.93 -6.38
CA LEU A 21 -9.57 13.82 -6.58
C LEU A 21 -10.37 14.30 -5.37
N HIS A 22 -9.80 14.22 -4.16
CA HIS A 22 -10.42 14.80 -2.97
C HIS A 22 -10.40 16.34 -2.98
N HIS A 23 -9.49 16.95 -3.74
CA HIS A 23 -9.34 18.41 -3.85
C HIS A 23 -10.07 19.02 -5.05
N ARG A 24 -10.22 18.28 -6.15
CA ARG A 24 -11.11 18.67 -7.26
C ARG A 24 -12.55 18.31 -6.88
N GLU A 25 -13.53 19.03 -7.44
CA GLU A 25 -14.96 18.65 -7.38
C GLU A 25 -15.22 17.37 -8.21
N SER A 26 -14.49 16.28 -7.93
CA SER A 26 -14.61 15.04 -8.66
C SER A 26 -15.92 14.35 -8.33
N THR A 27 -16.45 13.65 -9.34
CA THR A 27 -17.73 12.96 -9.19
C THR A 27 -17.54 11.68 -8.37
N LEU A 28 -18.65 11.15 -7.86
CA LEU A 28 -18.65 9.85 -7.18
C LEU A 28 -18.13 8.72 -8.10
N ASP A 29 -18.41 8.82 -9.40
CA ASP A 29 -17.97 7.85 -10.41
C ASP A 29 -16.44 7.85 -10.56
N ASP A 30 -15.83 9.05 -10.63
CA ASP A 30 -14.37 9.20 -10.70
C ASP A 30 -13.68 8.58 -9.48
N ARG A 31 -14.21 8.85 -8.28
CA ARG A 31 -13.68 8.29 -7.03
C ARG A 31 -13.82 6.77 -6.97
N THR A 32 -14.97 6.24 -7.40
CA THR A 32 -15.22 4.79 -7.42
C THR A 32 -14.24 4.09 -8.36
N ARG A 33 -14.00 4.67 -9.54
CA ARG A 33 -13.07 4.11 -10.52
C ARG A 33 -11.62 4.10 -10.02
N ILE A 34 -11.16 5.17 -9.38
CA ILE A 34 -9.82 5.21 -8.79
C ILE A 34 -9.71 4.24 -7.61
N HIS A 35 -10.74 4.15 -6.77
CA HIS A 35 -10.79 3.19 -5.68
C HIS A 35 -10.68 1.73 -6.17
N ASP A 36 -11.46 1.35 -7.19
CA ASP A 36 -11.41 0.00 -7.77
C ASP A 36 -10.02 -0.32 -8.34
N LYS A 37 -9.38 0.67 -8.97
CA LYS A 37 -8.01 0.54 -9.49
C LYS A 37 -7.00 0.32 -8.35
N LEU A 38 -7.12 1.05 -7.24
CA LEU A 38 -6.29 0.87 -6.05
C LEU A 38 -6.47 -0.51 -5.44
N VAL A 39 -7.71 -0.98 -5.31
CA VAL A 39 -8.03 -2.31 -4.78
C VAL A 39 -7.40 -3.40 -5.65
N ALA A 40 -7.57 -3.32 -6.98
CA ALA A 40 -7.00 -4.29 -7.92
C ALA A 40 -5.47 -4.34 -7.86
N MET A 41 -4.82 -3.18 -7.70
CA MET A 41 -3.35 -3.11 -7.64
C MET A 41 -2.80 -3.59 -6.31
N ARG A 42 -3.47 -3.32 -5.20
CA ARG A 42 -3.11 -3.87 -3.88
C ARG A 42 -3.24 -5.39 -3.87
N ALA A 43 -4.26 -5.95 -4.51
CA ALA A 43 -4.39 -7.40 -4.69
C ALA A 43 -3.24 -7.97 -5.53
N GLN A 44 -2.93 -7.36 -6.68
CA GLN A 44 -1.79 -7.79 -7.51
C GLN A 44 -0.45 -7.72 -6.77
N MET A 45 -0.25 -6.71 -5.92
CA MET A 45 0.94 -6.63 -5.07
C MET A 45 0.98 -7.71 -4.01
N ALA A 46 -0.15 -8.03 -3.37
CA ALA A 46 -0.23 -9.11 -2.40
C ALA A 46 0.12 -10.47 -3.05
N ASP A 47 -0.44 -10.73 -4.23
CA ASP A 47 -0.14 -11.94 -5.01
C ASP A 47 1.36 -11.99 -5.38
N LEU A 48 1.90 -10.89 -5.91
CA LEU A 48 3.32 -10.82 -6.29
C LEU A 48 4.26 -10.93 -5.07
N ARG A 49 3.85 -10.40 -3.92
CA ARG A 49 4.60 -10.51 -2.66
C ARG A 49 4.62 -11.97 -2.17
N SER A 50 3.51 -12.68 -2.33
CA SER A 50 3.40 -14.10 -2.03
C SER A 50 4.25 -14.96 -2.97
N GLU A 51 4.16 -14.71 -4.28
CA GLU A 51 4.97 -15.38 -5.31
C GLU A 51 6.49 -15.20 -5.09
N LEU A 52 6.89 -14.02 -4.62
CA LEU A 52 8.30 -13.71 -4.33
C LEU A 52 8.77 -14.20 -2.96
N GLY A 53 7.91 -14.84 -2.16
CA GLY A 53 8.25 -15.30 -0.81
C GLY A 53 8.53 -14.15 0.17
N LEU A 54 8.05 -12.95 -0.14
CA LEU A 54 8.25 -11.73 0.66
C LEU A 54 7.18 -11.57 1.76
N ASP A 55 6.21 -12.48 1.84
CA ASP A 55 5.26 -12.55 2.95
C ASP A 55 5.95 -12.91 4.29
N THR A 56 7.18 -13.42 4.23
CA THR A 56 8.03 -13.70 5.41
C THR A 56 9.14 -12.66 5.57
N VAL A 57 8.83 -11.37 5.57
CA VAL A 57 9.70 -10.42 6.27
C VAL A 57 9.32 -10.54 7.75
N PRO A 58 10.07 -11.30 8.58
CA PRO A 58 9.94 -11.13 10.02
C PRO A 58 10.21 -9.66 10.28
N VAL A 59 9.24 -8.96 10.85
CA VAL A 59 9.44 -7.64 11.44
C VAL A 59 10.61 -7.82 12.38
N THR A 60 11.80 -7.39 11.96
CA THR A 60 13.00 -7.51 12.76
C THR A 60 12.76 -6.72 14.04
N GLU A 61 13.30 -7.23 15.14
CA GLU A 61 13.03 -6.94 16.56
C GLU A 61 13.10 -5.48 17.02
N ASN A 62 13.12 -4.48 16.12
CA ASN A 62 13.03 -3.07 16.48
C ASN A 62 11.63 -2.66 17.00
N ASP A 63 10.57 -3.43 16.68
CA ASP A 63 9.22 -3.22 17.23
C ASP A 63 9.02 -3.78 18.64
N ALA A 64 9.96 -4.58 19.16
CA ALA A 64 9.88 -5.09 20.53
C ALA A 64 10.20 -3.99 21.57
N ALA A 65 11.00 -2.99 21.20
CA ALA A 65 11.38 -1.89 22.10
C ALA A 65 10.19 -1.00 22.49
N THR A 66 9.20 -0.83 21.61
CA THR A 66 8.04 0.04 21.87
C THR A 66 7.01 -0.62 22.79
N ARG A 67 6.97 -1.97 22.86
CA ARG A 67 6.10 -2.68 23.81
C ARG A 67 6.66 -2.78 25.23
N HIS A 68 7.97 -2.60 25.41
CA HIS A 68 8.56 -2.68 26.75
C HIS A 68 8.49 -1.36 27.54
N PHE A 69 8.25 -0.22 26.87
CA PHE A 69 8.14 1.10 27.51
C PHE A 69 6.73 1.39 28.08
N GLN A 70 5.72 0.58 27.74
CA GLN A 70 4.36 0.71 28.31
C GLN A 70 4.07 -0.29 29.45
N ALA A 71 5.01 -1.19 29.75
CA ALA A 71 4.84 -2.16 30.84
C ALA A 71 5.54 -1.74 32.15
N HIS A 72 6.56 -0.87 32.10
CA HIS A 72 7.21 -0.32 33.30
C HIS A 72 7.81 1.06 33.01
N GLY A 73 7.16 2.10 33.54
CA GLY A 73 7.60 3.50 33.51
C GLY A 73 6.52 4.42 34.05
#